data_AF-A0A4Q4CKE0-F1
#
_entry.id   AF-A0A4Q4CKE0-F1
#
_cell.length_a   1.000
_cell.length_b   1.000
_cell.length_c   1.000
_cell.angle_alpha   90.00
_cell.angle_beta   90.00
_cell.angle_gamma   90.00
#
_symmetry.space_group_name_H-M   'P 1'
#
loop_
_entity.id
_entity.type
_entity.pdbx_description
1 polymer ?
#
loop_
_entity_poly.entity_id
_entity_poly.type
_entity_poly.pdbx_seq_one_letter_code
_entity_poly.pdbx_strand_id
1 'polypeptide(L)'
;LHTVPPVTGWLTVGDGASVEPEVDLRGWWIDGATLRLGPVSIGESARIGVRSLVGPGVTIGDDAEVVAGSTVLEDVPEGQYAAGAPARVVGESRGPLLAEEAPLRPRWAVAYALTGAFLASLPLLAAVLALAAFSPLLDGASDAGDALARALVLLVPFALLTMLVLATLVLVIVRLQSLGLRPGLHAVHGRQAWQAWTVFRVLDEARTWLFPLYSSSLTPVWLRLLGAKIGPDVEASTVLMLPSMTTVGEGAFLADDTMLGMYELGGGWLRVEPVKIGRHAFVGNSGMTAPGRKVPKRGLVAVLSAAPRRTKAKKGTSWLGSPPTKLRRSVEEVDRTR
;
A
#
# COMPACT_ATOMS: atom_id res chain seq x y z
N LEU A 1 10.46 -7.64 6.15
CA LEU A 1 9.67 -8.43 5.17
C LEU A 1 8.21 -7.99 5.24
N HIS A 2 7.65 -7.42 4.16
CA HIS A 2 6.23 -7.05 4.05
C HIS A 2 5.44 -7.94 3.08
N THR A 3 5.93 -9.15 2.84
CA THR A 3 5.32 -10.14 1.96
C THR A 3 5.25 -11.49 2.65
N VAL A 4 4.33 -12.35 2.21
CA VAL A 4 4.18 -13.71 2.73
C VAL A 4 5.34 -14.54 2.19
N PRO A 5 6.13 -15.22 3.05
CA PRO A 5 7.19 -16.10 2.57
C PRO A 5 6.58 -17.27 1.76
N PRO A 6 7.32 -17.83 0.79
CA PRO A 6 6.83 -18.96 0.02
C PRO A 6 6.62 -20.18 0.92
N VAL A 7 5.51 -20.87 0.71
CA VAL A 7 5.13 -22.08 1.46
C VAL A 7 6.14 -23.23 1.28
N THR A 8 6.98 -23.15 0.23
CA THR A 8 8.02 -24.14 -0.08
C THR A 8 9.23 -24.09 0.85
N GLY A 9 9.40 -23.02 1.65
CA GLY A 9 10.59 -22.82 2.48
C GLY A 9 11.85 -22.47 1.68
N TRP A 10 11.72 -22.17 0.39
CA TRP A 10 12.85 -21.86 -0.51
C TRP A 10 13.12 -20.36 -0.66
N LEU A 11 12.91 -19.60 0.42
CA LEU A 11 13.27 -18.18 0.48
C LEU A 11 14.43 -18.00 1.45
N THR A 12 15.53 -17.45 0.94
CA THR A 12 16.65 -16.98 1.76
C THR A 12 16.68 -15.45 1.72
N VAL A 13 16.76 -14.82 2.90
CA VAL A 13 16.82 -13.37 3.04
C VAL A 13 18.03 -13.02 3.89
N GLY A 14 18.98 -12.29 3.31
CA GLY A 14 20.18 -11.81 3.97
C GLY A 14 19.90 -10.73 5.02
N ASP A 15 20.90 -10.46 5.86
CA ASP A 15 20.80 -9.45 6.90
C ASP A 15 20.63 -8.04 6.30
N GLY A 16 19.87 -7.18 6.97
CA GLY A 16 19.60 -5.82 6.48
C GLY A 16 18.75 -5.71 5.19
N ALA A 17 18.43 -6.84 4.54
CA ALA A 17 17.63 -6.85 3.32
C ALA A 17 16.23 -6.27 3.56
N SER A 18 15.78 -5.46 2.61
CA SER A 18 14.53 -4.71 2.70
C SER A 18 13.60 -5.12 1.57
N VAL A 19 12.49 -5.75 1.95
CA VAL A 19 11.41 -6.15 1.04
C VAL A 19 10.19 -5.31 1.36
N GLU A 20 9.84 -4.43 0.43
CA GLU A 20 8.70 -3.53 0.52
C GLU A 20 7.36 -4.26 0.35
N PRO A 21 6.21 -3.59 0.60
CA PRO A 21 4.90 -4.21 0.47
C PRO A 21 4.61 -4.77 -0.92
N GLU A 22 3.72 -5.76 -1.00
CA GLU A 22 3.23 -6.34 -2.26
C GLU A 22 4.31 -6.88 -3.22
N VAL A 23 5.53 -7.13 -2.74
CA VAL A 23 6.54 -7.87 -3.51
C VAL A 23 6.16 -9.34 -3.58
N ASP A 24 6.11 -9.91 -4.77
CA ASP A 24 5.90 -11.36 -4.96
C ASP A 24 7.24 -12.11 -4.84
N LEU A 25 7.37 -12.92 -3.78
CA LEU A 25 8.50 -13.79 -3.49
C LEU A 25 8.11 -15.28 -3.47
N ARG A 26 7.03 -15.66 -4.17
CA ARG A 26 6.50 -17.04 -4.12
C ARG A 26 7.47 -18.09 -4.66
N GLY A 27 8.36 -17.73 -5.58
CA GLY A 27 9.31 -18.67 -6.18
C GLY A 27 8.65 -19.79 -6.99
N TRP A 28 7.41 -19.58 -7.46
CA TRP A 28 6.70 -20.52 -8.31
C TRP A 28 5.68 -19.83 -9.20
N TRP A 29 5.40 -20.43 -10.36
CA TRP A 29 4.30 -20.03 -11.25
C TRP A 29 3.95 -21.18 -12.21
N ILE A 30 2.77 -21.09 -12.81
CA ILE A 30 2.27 -22.09 -13.76
C ILE A 30 2.45 -21.54 -15.18
N ASP A 31 3.16 -22.30 -16.01
CA ASP A 31 3.43 -22.02 -17.41
C ASP A 31 2.80 -23.13 -18.27
N GLY A 32 1.56 -22.89 -18.72
CA GLY A 32 0.73 -23.89 -19.37
C GLY A 32 0.45 -25.09 -18.45
N ALA A 33 0.95 -26.27 -18.83
CA ALA A 33 0.86 -27.49 -18.02
C ALA A 33 2.06 -27.70 -17.08
N THR A 34 3.01 -26.77 -17.04
CA THR A 34 4.25 -26.90 -16.27
C THR A 34 4.20 -26.04 -15.01
N LEU A 35 4.35 -26.65 -13.84
CA LEU A 35 4.63 -25.93 -12.61
C LEU A 35 6.14 -25.63 -12.54
N ARG A 36 6.51 -24.36 -12.64
CA ARG A 36 7.90 -23.92 -12.47
C ARG A 36 8.11 -23.53 -11.01
N LEU A 37 9.09 -24.16 -10.38
CA LEU A 37 9.49 -23.95 -8.99
C LEU A 37 10.96 -23.54 -8.98
N GLY A 38 11.34 -22.63 -8.10
CA GLY A 38 12.74 -22.31 -7.89
C GLY A 38 12.96 -21.48 -6.61
N PRO A 39 14.10 -21.67 -5.94
CA PRO A 39 14.42 -20.88 -4.75
C PRO A 39 14.58 -19.41 -5.10
N VAL A 40 14.28 -18.54 -4.13
CA VAL A 40 14.53 -17.11 -4.24
C VAL A 40 15.54 -16.74 -3.15
N SER A 41 16.65 -16.13 -3.58
CA SER A 41 17.72 -15.68 -2.69
C SER A 41 17.82 -14.16 -2.73
N ILE A 42 17.76 -13.53 -1.57
CA ILE A 42 17.92 -12.08 -1.40
C ILE A 42 19.19 -11.84 -0.59
N GLY A 43 20.16 -11.15 -1.16
CA GLY A 43 21.44 -10.83 -0.56
C GLY A 43 21.35 -9.85 0.62
N GLU A 44 22.47 -9.65 1.29
CA GLU A 44 22.64 -8.70 2.39
C GLU A 44 22.35 -7.27 1.90
N SER A 45 21.62 -6.49 2.70
CA SER A 45 21.27 -5.09 2.42
C SER A 45 20.56 -4.82 1.09
N ALA A 46 20.20 -5.86 0.33
CA ALA A 46 19.48 -5.76 -0.91
C ALA A 46 18.08 -5.16 -0.69
N ARG A 47 17.60 -4.39 -1.67
CA ARG A 47 16.31 -3.70 -1.60
C ARG A 47 15.42 -4.09 -2.75
N ILE A 48 14.22 -4.54 -2.43
CA ILE A 48 13.20 -4.87 -3.42
C ILE A 48 12.02 -3.95 -3.24
N GLY A 49 11.84 -3.05 -4.22
CA GLY A 49 10.80 -2.04 -4.20
C GLY A 49 9.40 -2.62 -4.36
N VAL A 50 8.42 -1.91 -3.84
CA VAL A 50 7.00 -2.28 -3.81
C VAL A 50 6.47 -2.79 -5.16
N ARG A 51 5.58 -3.79 -5.14
CA ARG A 51 4.95 -4.40 -6.34
C ARG A 51 5.91 -5.01 -7.34
N SER A 52 7.12 -5.35 -6.92
CA SER A 52 8.04 -6.11 -7.77
C SER A 52 7.73 -7.60 -7.69
N LEU A 53 8.01 -8.31 -8.78
CA LEU A 53 7.96 -9.78 -8.83
C LEU A 53 9.38 -10.31 -8.91
N VAL A 54 9.70 -11.31 -8.10
CA VAL A 54 10.94 -12.09 -8.20
C VAL A 54 10.59 -13.51 -8.65
N GLY A 55 11.10 -13.87 -9.83
CA GLY A 55 10.81 -15.15 -10.47
C GLY A 55 11.40 -16.36 -9.75
N PRO A 56 10.93 -17.57 -10.07
CA PRO A 56 11.50 -18.81 -9.53
C PRO A 56 12.98 -18.96 -9.91
N GLY A 57 13.84 -19.23 -8.93
CA GLY A 57 15.26 -19.48 -9.16
C GLY A 57 16.15 -18.24 -9.19
N VAL A 58 15.59 -17.05 -8.91
CA VAL A 58 16.31 -15.78 -9.00
C VAL A 58 17.07 -15.46 -7.72
N THR A 59 18.31 -15.00 -7.89
CA THR A 59 19.17 -14.42 -6.86
C THR A 59 19.26 -12.91 -7.04
N ILE A 60 18.95 -12.16 -5.99
CA ILE A 60 19.23 -10.73 -5.86
C ILE A 60 20.52 -10.60 -5.06
N GLY A 61 21.60 -10.10 -5.66
CA GLY A 61 22.90 -9.95 -5.01
C GLY A 61 22.91 -8.93 -3.87
N ASP A 62 24.00 -8.93 -3.11
CA ASP A 62 24.19 -8.01 -1.98
C ASP A 62 24.15 -6.54 -2.46
N ASP A 63 23.61 -5.64 -1.64
CA ASP A 63 23.42 -4.21 -1.94
C ASP A 63 22.66 -3.87 -3.23
N ALA A 64 22.12 -4.88 -3.92
CA ALA A 64 21.37 -4.71 -5.16
C ALA A 64 20.03 -4.03 -4.88
N GLU A 65 19.54 -3.30 -5.87
CA GLU A 65 18.31 -2.55 -5.76
C GLU A 65 17.37 -2.82 -6.94
N VAL A 66 16.19 -3.35 -6.64
CA VAL A 66 15.11 -3.56 -7.59
C VAL A 66 14.09 -2.44 -7.46
N VAL A 67 13.83 -1.73 -8.55
CA VAL A 67 12.86 -0.63 -8.58
C VAL A 67 11.44 -1.15 -8.42
N ALA A 68 10.62 -0.42 -7.67
CA ALA A 68 9.19 -0.69 -7.52
C ALA A 68 8.50 -1.00 -8.87
N GLY A 69 7.65 -2.04 -8.90
CA GLY A 69 6.92 -2.47 -10.09
C GLY A 69 7.78 -3.22 -11.12
N SER A 70 8.96 -3.74 -10.75
CA SER A 70 9.82 -4.47 -11.70
C SER A 70 9.51 -5.96 -11.70
N THR A 71 9.74 -6.63 -12.85
CA THR A 71 9.58 -8.07 -13.00
C THR A 71 10.95 -8.71 -13.19
N VAL A 72 11.52 -9.26 -12.13
CA VAL A 72 12.87 -9.84 -12.12
C VAL A 72 12.79 -11.32 -12.47
N LEU A 73 13.33 -11.69 -13.63
CA LEU A 73 13.33 -13.05 -14.16
C LEU A 73 14.74 -13.65 -14.29
N GLU A 74 15.76 -12.84 -14.04
CA GLU A 74 17.19 -13.17 -14.13
C GLU A 74 17.88 -12.58 -12.90
N ASP A 75 19.01 -13.16 -12.51
CA ASP A 75 19.77 -12.70 -11.35
C ASP A 75 20.16 -11.23 -11.46
N VAL A 76 20.10 -10.52 -10.33
CA VAL A 76 20.57 -9.13 -10.24
C VAL A 76 21.94 -9.16 -9.56
N PRO A 77 23.02 -8.74 -10.23
CA PRO A 77 24.34 -8.76 -9.62
C PRO A 77 24.46 -7.82 -8.41
N GLU A 78 25.46 -8.08 -7.57
CA GLU A 78 25.80 -7.25 -6.41
C GLU A 78 25.94 -5.76 -6.78
N GLY A 79 25.39 -4.89 -5.92
CA GLY A 79 25.49 -3.45 -6.06
C GLY A 79 24.79 -2.88 -7.30
N GLN A 80 24.01 -3.66 -8.06
CA GLN A 80 23.34 -3.20 -9.27
C GLN A 80 21.93 -2.67 -9.02
N TYR A 81 21.51 -1.75 -9.88
CA TYR A 81 20.17 -1.17 -9.91
C TYR A 81 19.39 -1.74 -11.09
N ALA A 82 18.37 -2.55 -10.81
CA ALA A 82 17.54 -3.22 -11.80
C ALA A 82 16.13 -2.62 -11.87
N ALA A 83 15.64 -2.38 -13.08
CA ALA A 83 14.31 -1.81 -13.31
C ALA A 83 13.67 -2.36 -14.59
N GLY A 84 12.33 -2.39 -14.65
CA GLY A 84 11.59 -2.78 -15.85
C GLY A 84 10.75 -4.04 -15.69
N ALA A 85 9.92 -4.30 -16.70
CA ALA A 85 9.18 -5.55 -16.86
C ALA A 85 9.37 -6.06 -18.32
N PRO A 86 10.33 -6.96 -18.58
CA PRO A 86 11.26 -7.58 -17.61
C PRO A 86 12.32 -6.60 -17.08
N ALA A 87 12.83 -6.87 -15.89
CA ALA A 87 13.86 -6.07 -15.25
C ALA A 87 15.21 -6.25 -15.94
N ARG A 88 15.96 -5.16 -16.07
CA ARG A 88 17.33 -5.12 -16.58
C ARG A 88 18.17 -4.23 -15.66
N VAL A 89 19.47 -4.53 -15.57
CA VAL A 89 20.42 -3.63 -14.92
C VAL A 89 20.49 -2.33 -15.71
N VAL A 90 20.20 -1.20 -15.07
CA VAL A 90 20.20 0.14 -15.68
C VAL A 90 21.19 1.11 -15.03
N GLY A 91 22.00 0.62 -14.08
CA GLY A 91 23.06 1.37 -13.42
C GLY A 91 23.44 0.75 -12.08
N GLU A 92 24.24 1.48 -11.31
CA GLU A 92 24.63 1.08 -9.95
C GLU A 92 23.54 1.43 -8.93
N SER A 93 23.47 0.63 -7.86
CA SER A 93 22.59 0.83 -6.71
C SER A 93 22.79 2.21 -6.10
N ARG A 94 21.72 2.79 -5.54
CA ARG A 94 21.80 4.12 -4.92
C ARG A 94 22.59 4.11 -3.60
N GLY A 95 22.97 2.94 -3.10
CA GLY A 95 23.56 2.77 -1.77
C GLY A 95 22.54 2.96 -0.65
N PRO A 96 22.96 2.86 0.63
CA PRO A 96 22.04 2.87 1.75
C PRO A 96 21.33 4.22 1.89
N LEU A 97 20.13 4.22 2.49
CA LEU A 97 19.36 5.46 2.68
C LEU A 97 20.09 6.46 3.60
N LEU A 98 20.83 5.93 4.57
CA LEU A 98 21.76 6.63 5.44
C LEU A 98 23.02 5.77 5.59
N ALA A 99 24.18 6.42 5.72
CA ALA A 99 25.43 5.72 5.98
C ALA A 99 25.48 5.09 7.39
N GLU A 100 24.70 5.63 8.33
CA GLU A 100 24.60 5.13 9.70
C GLU A 100 23.65 3.93 9.78
N GLU A 101 24.06 2.91 10.53
CA GLU A 101 23.20 1.76 10.84
C GLU A 101 22.01 2.17 11.71
N ALA A 102 20.83 1.62 11.39
CA ALA A 102 19.64 1.89 12.19
C ALA A 102 19.73 1.19 13.57
N PRO A 103 19.36 1.88 14.66
CA PRO A 103 19.40 1.28 16.00
C PRO A 103 18.44 0.10 16.12
N LEU A 104 18.96 -1.06 16.52
CA LEU A 104 18.17 -2.26 16.81
C LEU A 104 17.53 -2.17 18.19
N ARG A 105 16.20 -2.29 18.26
CA ARG A 105 15.45 -2.20 19.52
C ARG A 105 14.36 -3.29 19.55
N PRO A 106 14.65 -4.47 20.12
CA PRO A 106 13.78 -5.66 20.04
C PRO A 106 12.34 -5.46 20.50
N ARG A 107 12.10 -4.55 21.45
CA ARG A 107 10.74 -4.19 21.92
C ARG A 107 9.79 -3.78 20.79
N TRP A 108 10.33 -3.20 19.71
CA TRP A 108 9.51 -2.82 18.56
C TRP A 108 9.06 -4.01 17.74
N ALA A 109 9.85 -5.08 17.63
CA ALA A 109 9.40 -6.31 16.97
C ALA A 109 8.16 -6.90 17.64
N VAL A 110 8.14 -6.91 18.99
CA VAL A 110 6.96 -7.29 19.77
C VAL A 110 5.79 -6.34 19.51
N ALA A 111 6.04 -5.02 19.48
CA ALA A 111 5.00 -4.05 19.18
C ALA A 111 4.38 -4.24 17.78
N TYR A 112 5.18 -4.52 16.75
CA TYR A 112 4.70 -4.86 15.40
C TYR A 112 3.85 -6.14 15.42
N ALA A 113 4.31 -7.19 16.08
CA ALA A 113 3.59 -8.47 16.16
C ALA A 113 2.23 -8.32 16.87
N LEU A 114 2.21 -7.70 18.05
CA LEU A 114 0.98 -7.46 18.82
C LEU A 114 0.01 -6.55 18.06
N THR A 115 0.53 -5.51 17.41
CA THR A 115 -0.30 -4.62 16.59
C THR A 115 -0.88 -5.38 15.38
N GLY A 116 -0.09 -6.21 14.71
CA GLY A 116 -0.56 -7.04 13.60
C GLY A 116 -1.69 -7.99 14.02
N ALA A 117 -1.53 -8.68 15.15
CA ALA A 117 -2.56 -9.55 15.71
C ALA A 117 -3.84 -8.78 16.10
N PHE A 118 -3.68 -7.60 16.70
CA PHE A 118 -4.80 -6.73 17.05
C PHE A 118 -5.54 -6.21 15.80
N LEU A 119 -4.81 -5.77 14.77
CA LEU A 119 -5.43 -5.31 13.52
C LEU A 119 -6.23 -6.44 12.85
N ALA A 120 -5.69 -7.67 12.84
CA ALA A 120 -6.37 -8.83 12.26
C ALA A 120 -7.67 -9.20 12.99
N SER A 121 -7.82 -8.85 14.28
CA SER A 121 -9.02 -9.14 15.06
C SER A 121 -10.11 -8.05 14.98
N LEU A 122 -9.86 -6.94 14.27
CA LEU A 122 -10.82 -5.82 14.19
C LEU A 122 -12.20 -6.20 13.65
N PRO A 123 -12.35 -7.03 12.59
CA PRO A 123 -13.68 -7.44 12.12
C PRO A 123 -14.47 -8.23 13.18
N LEU A 124 -13.78 -9.13 13.90
CA LEU A 124 -14.39 -9.89 14.99
C LEU A 124 -14.78 -8.97 16.16
N LEU A 125 -13.89 -8.06 16.55
CA LEU A 125 -14.19 -7.07 17.59
C LEU A 125 -15.40 -6.22 17.22
N ALA A 126 -15.48 -5.75 15.97
CA ALA A 126 -16.61 -4.97 15.49
C ALA A 126 -17.93 -5.76 15.55
N ALA A 127 -17.91 -7.04 15.14
CA ALA A 127 -19.07 -7.92 15.20
C ALA A 127 -19.52 -8.19 16.66
N VAL A 128 -18.58 -8.40 17.58
CA VAL A 128 -18.88 -8.59 19.02
C VAL A 128 -19.50 -7.33 19.62
N LEU A 129 -18.94 -6.16 19.31
CA LEU A 129 -19.48 -4.87 19.78
C LEU A 129 -20.87 -4.61 19.20
N ALA A 130 -21.10 -4.91 17.92
CA ALA A 130 -22.42 -4.83 17.31
C ALA A 130 -23.39 -5.82 17.97
N LEU A 131 -22.95 -7.04 18.29
CA LEU A 131 -23.79 -8.06 18.91
C LEU A 131 -24.22 -7.63 20.32
N ALA A 132 -23.30 -7.07 21.10
CA ALA A 132 -23.61 -6.52 22.42
C ALA A 132 -24.64 -5.38 22.36
N ALA A 133 -24.63 -4.57 21.30
CA ALA A 133 -25.64 -3.53 21.09
C ALA A 133 -27.02 -4.10 20.70
N PHE A 134 -27.04 -5.25 20.02
CA PHE A 134 -28.26 -5.93 19.57
C PHE A 134 -28.82 -6.95 20.56
N SER A 135 -28.05 -7.38 21.57
CA SER A 135 -28.48 -8.44 22.50
C SER A 135 -29.82 -8.14 23.19
N PRO A 136 -30.14 -6.90 23.62
CA PRO A 136 -31.44 -6.63 24.24
C PRO A 136 -32.63 -6.82 23.30
N LEU A 137 -32.41 -6.71 21.99
CA LEU A 137 -33.46 -6.92 20.96
C LEU A 137 -33.75 -8.42 20.73
N LEU A 138 -32.84 -9.29 21.17
CA LEU A 138 -32.96 -10.74 21.07
C LEU A 138 -33.54 -11.37 22.34
N ASP A 139 -33.47 -10.68 23.50
CA ASP A 139 -33.84 -11.20 24.83
C ASP A 139 -35.36 -11.46 25.05
N GLY A 140 -36.21 -11.24 24.03
CA GLY A 140 -37.67 -11.39 24.12
C GLY A 140 -38.26 -12.54 23.29
N ALA A 141 -37.44 -13.49 22.83
CA ALA A 141 -37.90 -14.60 22.00
C ALA A 141 -38.65 -15.66 22.82
N SER A 142 -39.84 -16.06 22.35
CA SER A 142 -40.67 -17.08 23.04
C SER A 142 -40.17 -18.51 22.84
N ASP A 143 -39.57 -18.78 21.68
CA ASP A 143 -39.03 -20.08 21.28
C ASP A 143 -37.90 -19.91 20.24
N ALA A 144 -37.31 -21.03 19.82
CA ALA A 144 -36.21 -21.03 18.84
C ALA A 144 -36.61 -20.51 17.46
N GLY A 145 -37.86 -20.69 17.04
CA GLY A 145 -38.38 -20.17 15.78
C GLY A 145 -38.54 -18.65 15.80
N ASP A 146 -39.09 -18.10 16.88
CA ASP A 146 -39.17 -16.65 17.11
C ASP A 146 -37.77 -16.01 17.19
N ALA A 147 -36.84 -16.66 17.91
CA ALA A 147 -35.45 -16.21 17.96
C ALA A 147 -34.80 -16.15 16.57
N LEU A 148 -35.00 -17.19 15.75
CA LEU A 148 -34.49 -17.23 14.37
C LEU A 148 -35.13 -16.15 13.50
N ALA A 149 -36.45 -15.97 13.57
CA ALA A 149 -37.16 -14.94 12.81
C ALA A 149 -36.64 -13.53 13.16
N ARG A 150 -36.45 -13.24 14.44
CA ARG A 150 -35.86 -11.97 14.91
C ARG A 150 -34.43 -11.79 14.42
N ALA A 151 -33.60 -12.82 14.53
CA ALA A 151 -32.22 -12.77 14.03
C ALA A 151 -32.17 -12.49 12.53
N LEU A 152 -33.06 -13.10 11.73
CA LEU A 152 -33.15 -12.86 10.29
C LEU A 152 -33.57 -11.42 9.96
N VAL A 153 -34.53 -10.85 10.68
CA VAL A 153 -34.94 -9.44 10.53
C VAL A 153 -33.80 -8.49 10.89
N LEU A 154 -33.07 -8.80 11.96
CA LEU A 154 -31.97 -7.97 12.47
C LEU A 154 -30.65 -8.17 11.71
N LEU A 155 -30.56 -9.14 10.80
CA LEU A 155 -29.32 -9.48 10.09
C LEU A 155 -28.74 -8.28 9.33
N VAL A 156 -29.56 -7.58 8.55
CA VAL A 156 -29.12 -6.42 7.76
C VAL A 156 -28.72 -5.25 8.68
N PRO A 157 -29.56 -4.81 9.64
CA PRO A 157 -29.15 -3.81 10.64
C PRO A 157 -27.87 -4.16 11.39
N PHE A 158 -27.70 -5.43 11.79
CA PHE A 158 -26.50 -5.92 12.47
C PHE A 158 -25.26 -5.81 11.57
N ALA A 159 -25.35 -6.22 10.31
CA ALA A 159 -24.26 -6.12 9.35
C ALA A 159 -23.87 -4.65 9.09
N LEU A 160 -24.85 -3.75 8.95
CA LEU A 160 -24.63 -2.32 8.81
C LEU A 160 -23.95 -1.72 10.05
N LEU A 161 -24.41 -2.07 11.26
CA LEU A 161 -23.76 -1.61 12.49
C LEU A 161 -22.33 -2.16 12.61
N THR A 162 -22.12 -3.44 12.29
CA THR A 162 -20.78 -4.04 12.28
C THR A 162 -19.83 -3.28 11.34
N MET A 163 -20.27 -2.96 10.12
CA MET A 163 -19.48 -2.15 9.19
C MET A 163 -19.21 -0.74 9.72
N LEU A 164 -20.20 -0.09 10.34
CA LEU A 164 -20.04 1.25 10.93
C LEU A 164 -19.03 1.25 12.09
N VAL A 165 -19.12 0.26 12.99
CA VAL A 165 -18.18 0.09 14.10
C VAL A 165 -16.77 -0.18 13.55
N LEU A 166 -16.63 -1.07 12.57
CA LEU A 166 -15.35 -1.35 11.94
C LEU A 166 -14.75 -0.10 11.28
N ALA A 167 -15.53 0.64 10.50
CA ALA A 167 -15.10 1.91 9.90
C ALA A 167 -14.66 2.92 10.98
N THR A 168 -15.40 3.01 12.09
CA THR A 168 -15.04 3.90 13.20
C THR A 168 -13.74 3.48 13.88
N LEU A 169 -13.53 2.18 14.12
CA LEU A 169 -12.28 1.64 14.68
C LEU A 169 -11.09 1.96 13.76
N VAL A 170 -11.21 1.70 12.45
CA VAL A 170 -10.18 2.03 11.46
C VAL A 170 -9.87 3.52 11.47
N LEU A 171 -10.91 4.38 11.47
CA LEU A 171 -10.76 5.83 11.54
C LEU A 171 -9.98 6.25 12.79
N VAL A 172 -10.37 5.78 13.97
CA VAL A 172 -9.71 6.10 15.24
C VAL A 172 -8.25 5.67 15.21
N ILE A 173 -7.96 4.43 14.80
CA ILE A 173 -6.60 3.91 14.70
C ILE A 173 -5.76 4.79 13.77
N VAL A 174 -6.24 5.07 12.56
CA VAL A 174 -5.50 5.87 11.57
C VAL A 174 -5.24 7.28 12.10
N ARG A 175 -6.21 7.92 12.74
CA ARG A 175 -6.06 9.27 13.29
C ARG A 175 -5.07 9.31 14.44
N LEU A 176 -5.15 8.38 15.38
CA LEU A 176 -4.22 8.28 16.50
C LEU A 176 -2.79 7.98 16.04
N GLN A 177 -2.63 7.03 15.11
CA GLN A 177 -1.33 6.65 14.57
C GLN A 177 -0.72 7.75 13.68
N SER A 178 -1.55 8.62 13.11
CA SER A 178 -1.09 9.78 12.36
C SER A 178 -0.60 10.94 13.25
N LEU A 179 -0.89 10.94 14.55
CA LEU A 179 -0.45 12.01 15.46
C LEU A 179 1.07 12.01 15.64
N GLY A 180 1.69 13.13 15.27
CA GLY A 180 3.13 13.33 15.41
C GLY A 180 3.98 12.63 14.34
N LEU A 181 3.36 12.03 13.31
CA LEU A 181 4.07 11.46 12.18
C LEU A 181 4.69 12.58 11.33
N ARG A 182 6.02 12.56 11.14
CA ARG A 182 6.77 13.61 10.43
C ARG A 182 7.47 13.06 9.19
N PRO A 183 7.60 13.86 8.12
CA PRO A 183 8.46 13.52 6.99
C PRO A 183 9.90 13.24 7.42
N GLY A 184 10.56 12.34 6.70
CA GLY A 184 11.97 12.03 6.88
C GLY A 184 12.26 10.54 6.99
N LEU A 185 13.47 10.25 7.46
CA LEU A 185 13.99 8.91 7.70
C LEU A 185 13.83 8.54 9.17
N HIS A 186 13.23 7.40 9.44
CA HIS A 186 12.98 6.89 10.79
C HIS A 186 13.49 5.47 10.91
N ALA A 187 14.14 5.14 12.03
CA ALA A 187 14.55 3.76 12.28
C ALA A 187 13.31 2.86 12.34
N VAL A 188 13.37 1.70 11.66
CA VAL A 188 12.28 0.70 11.61
C VAL A 188 11.88 0.29 13.02
N HIS A 189 12.85 0.12 13.93
CA HIS A 189 12.63 -0.08 15.35
C HIS A 189 12.42 1.23 16.10
N GLY A 190 11.39 1.98 15.67
CA GLY A 190 11.06 3.30 16.18
C GLY A 190 9.58 3.62 16.04
N ARG A 191 9.13 4.62 16.82
CA ARG A 191 7.72 5.00 16.90
C ARG A 191 7.13 5.45 15.56
N GLN A 192 7.84 6.29 14.83
CA GLN A 192 7.32 6.85 13.57
C GLN A 192 7.22 5.80 12.46
N ALA A 193 8.19 4.88 12.39
CA ALA A 193 8.13 3.74 11.47
C ALA A 193 6.95 2.82 11.81
N TRP A 194 6.78 2.48 13.10
CA TRP A 194 5.65 1.69 13.56
C TRP A 194 4.31 2.38 13.27
N GLN A 195 4.20 3.68 13.51
CA GLN A 195 3.01 4.47 13.17
C GLN A 195 2.67 4.41 11.68
N ALA A 196 3.64 4.68 10.80
CA ALA A 196 3.45 4.63 9.36
C ALA A 196 3.04 3.23 8.88
N TRP A 197 3.70 2.19 9.40
CA TRP A 197 3.35 0.80 9.12
C TRP A 197 1.95 0.43 9.58
N THR A 198 1.55 0.81 10.80
CA THR A 198 0.22 0.51 11.34
C THR A 198 -0.87 1.16 10.49
N VAL A 199 -0.69 2.44 10.11
CA VAL A 199 -1.62 3.15 9.20
C VAL A 199 -1.72 2.44 7.86
N PHE A 200 -0.59 2.07 7.26
CA PHE A 200 -0.57 1.34 6.01
C PHE A 200 -1.31 -0.01 6.15
N ARG A 201 -0.94 -0.80 7.16
CA ARG A 201 -1.45 -2.16 7.33
C ARG A 201 -2.95 -2.19 7.58
N VAL A 202 -3.48 -1.27 8.41
CA VAL A 202 -4.92 -1.20 8.66
C VAL A 202 -5.70 -0.73 7.43
N LEU A 203 -5.15 0.20 6.63
CA LEU A 203 -5.81 0.67 5.41
C LEU A 203 -5.80 -0.37 4.30
N ASP A 204 -4.73 -1.15 4.20
CA ASP A 204 -4.60 -2.26 3.25
C ASP A 204 -5.63 -3.37 3.49
N GLU A 205 -5.94 -3.66 4.76
CA GLU A 205 -7.03 -4.57 5.10
C GLU A 205 -8.42 -3.91 4.98
N ALA A 206 -8.54 -2.63 5.38
CA ALA A 206 -9.79 -1.91 5.36
C ALA A 206 -10.38 -1.76 3.95
N ARG A 207 -9.56 -1.67 2.89
CA ARG A 207 -10.07 -1.67 1.50
C ARG A 207 -10.79 -2.96 1.13
N THR A 208 -10.46 -4.08 1.78
CA THR A 208 -11.12 -5.38 1.59
C THR A 208 -12.38 -5.46 2.46
N TRP A 209 -12.26 -5.17 3.76
CA TRP A 209 -13.39 -5.27 4.69
C TRP A 209 -14.50 -4.24 4.44
N LEU A 210 -14.10 -3.03 4.02
CA LEU A 210 -14.97 -1.90 3.77
C LEU A 210 -15.02 -1.58 2.26
N PHE A 211 -14.87 -2.59 1.40
CA PHE A 211 -14.89 -2.40 -0.06
C PHE A 211 -16.09 -1.56 -0.56
N PRO A 212 -17.33 -1.72 -0.06
CA PRO A 212 -18.44 -0.86 -0.45
C PRO A 212 -18.20 0.63 -0.17
N LEU A 213 -17.47 0.96 0.90
CA LEU A 213 -17.08 2.34 1.20
C LEU A 213 -16.08 2.87 0.19
N TYR A 214 -15.07 2.07 -0.18
CA TYR A 214 -14.02 2.42 -1.14
C TYR A 214 -14.48 2.43 -2.61
N SER A 215 -15.52 1.67 -2.94
CA SER A 215 -16.11 1.58 -4.29
C SER A 215 -17.37 2.45 -4.42
N SER A 216 -17.47 3.55 -3.67
CA SER A 216 -18.65 4.43 -3.69
C SER A 216 -18.28 5.91 -3.80
N SER A 217 -19.29 6.76 -4.01
CA SER A 217 -19.15 8.21 -3.93
C SER A 217 -18.74 8.74 -2.55
N LEU A 218 -18.75 7.89 -1.51
CA LEU A 218 -18.33 8.24 -0.16
C LEU A 218 -16.80 8.22 0.01
N THR A 219 -16.04 7.56 -0.88
CA THR A 219 -14.58 7.40 -0.76
C THR A 219 -13.86 8.73 -0.52
N PRO A 220 -14.10 9.82 -1.27
CA PRO A 220 -13.41 11.09 -1.02
C PRO A 220 -13.67 11.65 0.39
N VAL A 221 -14.88 11.48 0.92
CA VAL A 221 -15.23 11.90 2.29
C VAL A 221 -14.50 11.02 3.31
N TRP A 222 -14.51 9.71 3.13
CA TRP A 222 -13.77 8.76 3.96
C TRP A 222 -12.28 9.09 4.04
N LEU A 223 -11.65 9.35 2.88
CA LEU A 223 -10.23 9.73 2.83
C LEU A 223 -9.93 11.06 3.55
N ARG A 224 -10.85 12.04 3.51
CA ARG A 224 -10.74 13.29 4.29
C ARG A 224 -10.83 13.02 5.79
N LEU A 225 -11.77 12.18 6.22
CA LEU A 225 -11.92 11.80 7.63
C LEU A 225 -10.65 11.14 8.16
N LEU A 226 -10.03 10.24 7.39
CA LEU A 226 -8.75 9.61 7.71
C LEU A 226 -7.58 10.61 7.84
N GLY A 227 -7.70 11.80 7.22
CA GLY A 227 -6.75 12.90 7.37
C GLY A 227 -6.06 13.36 6.09
N ALA A 228 -6.43 12.82 4.93
CA ALA A 228 -5.91 13.28 3.66
C ALA A 228 -6.53 14.61 3.24
N LYS A 229 -5.75 15.44 2.52
CA LYS A 229 -6.24 16.68 1.93
C LYS A 229 -6.81 16.38 0.55
N ILE A 230 -8.11 16.13 0.46
CA ILE A 230 -8.80 15.78 -0.80
C ILE A 230 -9.61 16.98 -1.30
N GLY A 231 -9.31 17.46 -2.51
CA GLY A 231 -10.03 18.55 -3.18
C GLY A 231 -11.48 18.20 -3.57
N PRO A 232 -12.25 19.19 -4.06
CA PRO A 232 -13.59 18.94 -4.62
C PRO A 232 -13.51 18.12 -5.91
N ASP A 233 -14.60 17.43 -6.23
CA ASP A 233 -14.76 16.61 -7.45
C ASP A 233 -13.66 15.56 -7.68
N VAL A 234 -12.98 15.14 -6.61
CA VAL A 234 -12.04 14.02 -6.68
C VAL A 234 -12.83 12.73 -6.76
N GLU A 235 -12.50 11.92 -7.74
CA GLU A 235 -12.93 10.52 -7.82
C GLU A 235 -11.79 9.63 -7.32
N ALA A 236 -12.10 8.76 -6.38
CA ALA A 236 -11.11 7.88 -5.76
C ALA A 236 -11.73 6.52 -5.48
N SER A 237 -10.96 5.46 -5.70
CA SER A 237 -11.34 4.09 -5.35
C SER A 237 -10.45 3.52 -4.23
N THR A 238 -9.98 2.28 -4.32
CA THR A 238 -9.14 1.56 -3.36
C THR A 238 -7.71 2.12 -3.24
N VAL A 239 -7.59 3.40 -2.86
CA VAL A 239 -6.33 4.13 -2.68
C VAL A 239 -5.66 3.75 -1.37
N LEU A 240 -4.37 3.41 -1.45
CA LEU A 240 -3.50 3.11 -0.32
C LEU A 240 -2.46 4.22 -0.16
N MET A 241 -2.39 4.82 1.03
CA MET A 241 -1.55 6.00 1.28
C MET A 241 -1.31 6.24 2.78
N LEU A 242 -0.43 7.18 3.11
CA LEU A 242 -0.38 7.82 4.43
C LEU A 242 -1.25 9.08 4.41
N PRO A 243 -2.45 9.08 5.05
CA PRO A 243 -3.40 10.19 4.88
C PRO A 243 -2.86 11.54 5.33
N SER A 244 -2.18 11.60 6.49
CA SER A 244 -1.61 12.84 7.03
C SER A 244 -0.53 13.49 6.14
N MET A 245 -0.01 12.75 5.16
CA MET A 245 1.05 13.19 4.23
C MET A 245 0.57 13.30 2.79
N THR A 246 -0.71 13.07 2.52
CA THR A 246 -1.23 13.00 1.15
C THR A 246 -2.15 14.18 0.82
N THR A 247 -1.86 14.83 -0.30
CA THR A 247 -2.69 15.91 -0.86
C THR A 247 -3.11 15.58 -2.28
N VAL A 248 -4.42 15.59 -2.52
CA VAL A 248 -5.04 15.32 -3.82
C VAL A 248 -5.77 16.57 -4.29
N GLY A 249 -5.35 17.10 -5.44
CA GLY A 249 -5.97 18.27 -6.03
C GLY A 249 -7.37 18.00 -6.57
N GLU A 250 -8.17 19.05 -6.63
CA GLU A 250 -9.49 19.08 -7.27
C GLU A 250 -9.56 18.34 -8.61
N GLY A 251 -10.65 17.60 -8.82
CA GLY A 251 -10.96 16.93 -10.08
C GLY A 251 -10.00 15.82 -10.46
N ALA A 252 -9.12 15.39 -9.54
CA ALA A 252 -8.19 14.28 -9.78
C ALA A 252 -8.93 12.94 -9.73
N PHE A 253 -8.43 11.99 -10.50
CA PHE A 253 -8.94 10.62 -10.56
C PHE A 253 -7.88 9.66 -10.03
N LEU A 254 -8.22 8.94 -8.97
CA LEU A 254 -7.40 7.90 -8.35
C LEU A 254 -8.09 6.56 -8.54
N ALA A 255 -7.55 5.74 -9.44
CA ALA A 255 -8.14 4.47 -9.79
C ALA A 255 -7.92 3.39 -8.71
N ASP A 256 -8.34 2.16 -9.00
CA ASP A 256 -8.24 1.03 -8.09
C ASP A 256 -6.79 0.75 -7.71
N ASP A 257 -6.58 0.39 -6.46
CA ASP A 257 -5.31 -0.11 -5.96
C ASP A 257 -4.15 0.88 -6.15
N THR A 258 -4.44 2.18 -6.27
CA THR A 258 -3.40 3.20 -6.40
C THR A 258 -2.65 3.38 -5.10
N MET A 259 -1.34 3.62 -5.21
CA MET A 259 -0.44 3.57 -4.07
C MET A 259 0.36 4.87 -3.96
N LEU A 260 0.00 5.70 -2.97
CA LEU A 260 0.45 7.09 -2.89
C LEU A 260 1.32 7.37 -1.65
N GLY A 261 2.59 7.72 -1.86
CA GLY A 261 3.47 8.21 -0.79
C GLY A 261 3.80 7.18 0.27
N MET A 262 3.89 5.92 -0.17
CA MET A 262 4.27 4.80 0.67
C MET A 262 5.67 4.94 1.15
N TYR A 263 6.01 4.30 2.27
CA TYR A 263 7.37 4.34 2.76
C TYR A 263 8.33 3.54 1.89
N GLU A 264 9.57 4.00 1.84
CA GLU A 264 10.71 3.28 1.23
C GLU A 264 11.56 2.68 2.35
N LEU A 265 12.03 1.44 2.17
CA LEU A 265 12.83 0.72 3.17
C LEU A 265 14.28 0.55 2.70
N GLY A 266 15.22 0.63 3.64
CA GLY A 266 16.62 0.30 3.36
C GLY A 266 17.50 0.42 4.59
N GLY A 267 18.37 -0.56 4.83
CA GLY A 267 19.36 -0.54 5.93
C GLY A 267 18.74 -0.34 7.32
N GLY A 268 17.55 -0.90 7.56
CA GLY A 268 16.81 -0.72 8.82
C GLY A 268 16.15 0.66 8.99
N TRP A 269 16.15 1.49 7.96
CA TRP A 269 15.46 2.79 7.92
C TRP A 269 14.18 2.72 7.09
N LEU A 270 13.20 3.52 7.49
CA LEU A 270 11.92 3.71 6.83
C LEU A 270 11.80 5.20 6.47
N ARG A 271 11.70 5.50 5.17
CA ARG A 271 11.53 6.86 4.67
C ARG A 271 10.08 7.16 4.35
N VAL A 272 9.50 8.20 4.94
CA VAL A 272 8.18 8.74 4.59
C VAL A 272 8.28 10.19 4.16
N GLU A 273 7.53 10.58 3.14
CA GLU A 273 7.54 11.94 2.62
C GLU A 273 6.16 12.34 2.09
N PRO A 274 5.79 13.62 2.15
CA PRO A 274 4.55 14.11 1.57
C PRO A 274 4.46 13.86 0.07
N VAL A 275 3.28 13.46 -0.38
CA VAL A 275 2.95 13.27 -1.79
C VAL A 275 1.82 14.20 -2.22
N LYS A 276 1.94 14.70 -3.45
CA LYS A 276 0.96 15.59 -4.05
C LYS A 276 0.50 15.09 -5.41
N ILE A 277 -0.81 14.91 -5.55
CA ILE A 277 -1.50 14.67 -6.81
C ILE A 277 -2.05 16.00 -7.32
N GLY A 278 -1.69 16.37 -8.54
CA GLY A 278 -2.11 17.61 -9.16
C GLY A 278 -3.60 17.67 -9.46
N ARG A 279 -4.14 18.89 -9.64
CA ARG A 279 -5.53 19.08 -10.09
C ARG A 279 -5.77 18.41 -11.45
N HIS A 280 -6.91 17.75 -11.61
CA HIS A 280 -7.24 16.98 -12.82
C HIS A 280 -6.15 16.00 -13.25
N ALA A 281 -5.35 15.50 -12.30
CA ALA A 281 -4.40 14.45 -12.59
C ALA A 281 -5.11 13.09 -12.56
N PHE A 282 -4.57 12.14 -13.32
CA PHE A 282 -5.05 10.78 -13.39
C PHE A 282 -3.97 9.83 -12.90
N VAL A 283 -4.29 8.96 -11.96
CA VAL A 283 -3.44 7.84 -11.53
C VAL A 283 -4.22 6.57 -11.83
N GLY A 284 -3.76 5.81 -12.82
CA GLY A 284 -4.41 4.58 -13.28
C GLY A 284 -4.26 3.43 -12.29
N ASN A 285 -4.96 2.31 -12.56
CA ASN A 285 -5.00 1.15 -11.67
C ASN A 285 -3.60 0.69 -11.28
N SER A 286 -3.40 0.44 -9.99
CA SER A 286 -2.11 0.06 -9.42
C SER A 286 -0.96 1.06 -9.68
N GLY A 287 -1.25 2.30 -10.07
CA GLY A 287 -0.28 3.36 -10.26
C GLY A 287 0.35 3.80 -8.94
N MET A 288 1.64 4.11 -8.97
CA MET A 288 2.46 4.33 -7.77
C MET A 288 3.11 5.71 -7.73
N THR A 289 3.15 6.32 -6.55
CA THR A 289 4.01 7.48 -6.29
C THR A 289 4.90 7.18 -5.08
N ALA A 290 6.22 7.09 -5.29
CA ALA A 290 7.19 6.92 -4.22
C ALA A 290 7.24 8.16 -3.28
N PRO A 291 7.85 8.05 -2.07
CA PRO A 291 8.07 9.18 -1.16
C PRO A 291 8.57 10.43 -1.89
N GLY A 292 7.93 11.57 -1.64
CA GLY A 292 8.37 12.88 -2.14
C GLY A 292 8.16 13.11 -3.64
N ARG A 293 7.56 12.14 -4.36
CA ARG A 293 7.15 12.32 -5.76
C ARG A 293 5.83 13.08 -5.87
N LYS A 294 5.55 13.60 -7.06
CA LYS A 294 4.31 14.29 -7.38
C LYS A 294 3.77 13.86 -8.74
N VAL A 295 2.45 13.82 -8.86
CA VAL A 295 1.79 13.72 -10.17
C VAL A 295 1.45 15.15 -10.63
N PRO A 296 1.89 15.58 -11.82
CA PRO A 296 1.68 16.96 -12.25
C PRO A 296 0.19 17.26 -12.53
N LYS A 297 -0.18 18.55 -12.47
CA LYS A 297 -1.53 19.02 -12.86
C LYS A 297 -1.85 18.59 -14.30
N ARG A 298 -3.05 18.06 -14.54
CA ARG A 298 -3.46 17.48 -15.84
C ARG A 298 -2.49 16.40 -16.35
N GLY A 299 -1.73 15.78 -15.45
CA GLY A 299 -0.81 14.71 -15.75
C GLY A 299 -1.48 13.35 -15.63
N LEU A 300 -0.88 12.35 -16.25
CA LEU A 300 -1.33 10.97 -16.17
C LEU A 300 -0.17 10.08 -15.73
N VAL A 301 -0.42 9.20 -14.78
CA VAL A 301 0.39 8.01 -14.49
C VAL A 301 -0.46 6.81 -14.91
N ALA A 302 0.02 6.03 -15.87
CA ALA A 302 -0.72 4.90 -16.43
C ALA A 302 -0.83 3.73 -15.43
N VAL A 303 -1.53 2.67 -15.85
CA VAL A 303 -1.70 1.43 -15.07
C VAL A 303 -0.32 0.84 -14.72
N LEU A 304 -0.17 0.37 -13.47
CA LEU A 304 1.05 -0.23 -12.93
C LEU A 304 2.33 0.59 -13.21
N SER A 305 2.19 1.92 -13.26
CA SER A 305 3.29 2.82 -13.62
C SER A 305 3.74 3.65 -12.42
N ALA A 306 5.01 4.02 -12.40
CA ALA A 306 5.54 4.90 -11.36
C ALA A 306 5.37 6.38 -11.75
N ALA A 307 5.19 7.26 -10.77
CA ALA A 307 5.24 8.69 -11.00
C ALA A 307 6.69 9.16 -11.26
N PRO A 308 6.91 10.17 -12.10
CA PRO A 308 8.25 10.70 -12.35
C PRO A 308 8.87 11.39 -11.12
N ARG A 309 10.19 11.59 -11.16
CA ARG A 309 10.88 12.47 -10.22
C ARG A 309 10.30 13.90 -10.30
N ARG A 310 10.29 14.60 -9.16
CA ARG A 310 9.68 15.93 -9.02
C ARG A 310 10.17 16.97 -10.05
N THR A 311 11.44 16.89 -10.45
CA THR A 311 12.08 17.75 -11.46
C THR A 311 11.55 17.52 -12.88
N LYS A 312 11.14 16.28 -13.19
CA LYS A 312 10.58 15.89 -14.51
C LYS A 312 9.06 16.05 -14.58
N ALA A 313 8.37 16.12 -13.45
CA ALA A 313 6.91 16.24 -13.33
C ALA A 313 6.39 17.65 -13.74
N LYS A 314 6.29 17.89 -15.05
CA LYS A 314 5.74 19.12 -15.66
C LYS A 314 4.24 18.98 -15.94
N LYS A 315 3.47 20.07 -15.88
CA LYS A 315 2.02 20.11 -16.16
C LYS A 315 1.70 19.46 -17.51
N GLY A 316 0.63 18.67 -17.59
CA GLY A 316 0.16 18.04 -18.83
C GLY A 316 0.99 16.83 -19.30
N THR A 317 2.06 16.47 -18.60
CA THR A 317 2.89 15.32 -18.99
C THR A 317 2.28 14.00 -18.50
N SER A 318 2.34 13.00 -19.36
CA SER A 318 1.86 11.64 -19.09
C SER A 318 3.03 10.66 -19.00
N TRP A 319 2.90 9.63 -18.17
CA TRP A 319 3.98 8.72 -17.81
C TRP A 319 3.49 7.26 -17.79
N LEU A 320 4.32 6.36 -18.30
CA LEU A 320 4.07 4.94 -18.41
C LEU A 320 5.30 4.14 -17.96
N GLY A 321 5.06 3.02 -17.29
CA GLY A 321 6.05 2.04 -16.89
C GLY A 321 6.77 2.36 -15.57
N SER A 322 7.61 1.42 -15.17
CA SER A 322 8.61 1.56 -14.12
C SER A 322 9.91 0.95 -14.66
N PRO A 323 10.93 1.76 -15.01
CA PRO A 323 11.06 3.18 -14.74
C PRO A 323 10.11 4.05 -15.58
N PRO A 324 9.67 5.20 -15.07
CA PRO A 324 8.66 6.01 -15.72
C PRO A 324 9.20 6.70 -16.98
N THR A 325 8.60 6.37 -18.11
CA THR A 325 8.89 6.95 -19.42
C THR A 325 7.78 7.90 -19.83
N LYS A 326 8.15 9.06 -20.42
CA LYS A 326 7.17 10.07 -20.83
C LYS A 326 6.37 9.56 -22.02
N LEU A 327 5.05 9.48 -21.86
CA LEU A 327 4.12 9.16 -22.93
C LEU A 327 3.89 10.40 -23.79
N ARG A 328 4.01 10.25 -25.12
CA ARG A 328 3.72 11.32 -26.08
C ARG A 328 2.20 11.44 -26.24
N ARG A 329 1.56 12.13 -25.30
CA ARG A 329 0.14 12.48 -25.37
C ARG A 329 -0.01 13.97 -25.72
N SER A 330 -0.80 14.27 -26.73
CA SER A 330 -1.42 15.58 -26.91
C SER A 330 -2.57 15.72 -25.90
N VAL A 331 -2.55 16.80 -25.11
CA VAL A 331 -3.73 17.15 -24.33
C VAL A 331 -4.71 17.75 -25.31
N GLU A 332 -5.69 16.97 -25.76
CA GLU A 332 -6.79 17.50 -26.56
C GLU A 332 -7.60 18.48 -25.71
N GLU A 333 -7.87 19.66 -26.26
CA GLU A 333 -8.82 20.59 -25.67
C GLU A 333 -10.22 20.05 -25.89
N VAL A 334 -10.74 19.34 -24.90
CA VAL A 334 -12.14 18.93 -24.89
C VAL A 334 -12.98 20.18 -24.63
N ASP A 335 -13.86 20.51 -25.57
CA ASP A 335 -14.84 21.58 -25.45
C ASP A 335 -15.71 21.34 -24.20
N ARG A 336 -15.73 22.33 -23.30
CA ARG A 336 -16.44 22.27 -22.01
C ARG A 336 -17.81 22.95 -22.06
N THR A 337 -18.34 23.26 -23.24
CA THR A 337 -19.62 23.96 -23.41
C THR A 337 -20.87 23.07 -23.46
N ARG A 338 -20.81 21.85 -22.91
CA ARG A 338 -21.99 20.99 -22.77
C ARG A 338 -22.32 20.69 -21.31
#